data_AF-A0A8T6EAB9-F1
#
_entry.id   AF-A0A8T6EAB9-F1
#
_cell.length_a   1.000
_cell.length_b   1.000
_cell.length_c   1.000
_cell.angle_alpha   90.00
_cell.angle_beta   90.00
_cell.angle_gamma   90.00
#
_symmetry.space_group_name_H-M   'P 1'
#
loop_
_entity.id
_entity.type
_entity.pdbx_description
1 polymer ?
#
loop_
_entity_poly.entity_id
_entity_poly.type
_entity_poly.pdbx_seq_one_letter_code
_entity_poly.pdbx_strand_id
1 'polypeptide(L)'
;MATRTPSTTAATLNLEGIGVAAEDCEGYDRDHFASYNARALRDGWDADDGAADGIITGWYTDERLPNTGQAVHVEHVVALKEAWCSGYREPSLGNWSPNLRPAQAALNTSKADRDPAEWDRPDLPGWCRYLALHVLVKRELGMTADRAELDYIVRSWASHCGDRVPVPTVPATSTPVPTATPEAAYDGPQPARTCGEFGRRVDRRTHPTLYAALAALGMRDGNSDGIMCNAERAYSGPDYPAP
;
A
#
# COMPACT_ATOMS: atom_id res chain seq x y z
N MET A 1 -33.56 15.78 8.53
CA MET A 1 -32.25 15.18 8.19
C MET A 1 -32.39 13.67 8.30
N ALA A 2 -32.42 12.96 7.18
CA ALA A 2 -32.45 11.49 7.20
C ALA A 2 -31.02 10.99 7.44
N THR A 3 -30.81 10.28 8.55
CA THR A 3 -29.61 9.49 8.78
C THR A 3 -29.56 8.42 7.70
N ARG A 4 -28.69 8.62 6.70
CA ARG A 4 -28.49 7.68 5.61
C ARG A 4 -27.76 6.47 6.21
N THR A 5 -28.50 5.37 6.41
CA THR A 5 -27.91 4.10 6.80
C THR A 5 -26.80 3.74 5.80
N PRO A 6 -25.59 3.37 6.26
CA PRO A 6 -24.53 2.94 5.36
C PRO A 6 -25.04 1.79 4.49
N SER A 7 -24.77 1.84 3.18
CA SER A 7 -24.96 0.67 2.32
C SER A 7 -24.14 -0.48 2.90
N THR A 8 -24.65 -1.72 2.86
CA THR A 8 -23.93 -2.92 3.33
C THR A 8 -22.52 -2.95 2.78
N THR A 9 -22.31 -2.56 1.52
CA THR A 9 -21.00 -2.45 0.87
C THR A 9 -20.07 -1.40 1.50
N ALA A 10 -20.59 -0.24 1.89
CA ALA A 10 -19.80 0.82 2.52
C ALA A 10 -19.36 0.42 3.94
N ALA A 11 -20.23 -0.28 4.66
CA ALA A 11 -19.90 -0.90 5.93
C ALA A 11 -18.89 -2.03 5.75
N THR A 12 -19.06 -2.88 4.72
CA THR A 12 -18.10 -3.91 4.36
C THR A 12 -16.73 -3.29 4.16
N LEU A 13 -16.59 -2.22 3.37
CA LEU A 13 -15.33 -1.51 3.10
C LEU A 13 -14.84 -0.57 4.22
N ASN A 14 -15.60 -0.38 5.30
CA ASN A 14 -15.29 0.57 6.38
C ASN A 14 -15.06 2.03 5.90
N LEU A 15 -15.86 2.49 4.93
CA LEU A 15 -15.74 3.84 4.34
C LEU A 15 -16.10 4.99 5.31
N GLU A 16 -16.72 4.69 6.46
CA GLU A 16 -17.17 5.70 7.43
C GLU A 16 -16.04 6.57 8.00
N GLY A 17 -14.79 6.10 7.93
CA GLY A 17 -13.60 6.84 8.38
C GLY A 17 -12.98 7.75 7.31
N ILE A 18 -13.50 7.79 6.08
CA ILE A 18 -12.96 8.62 5.00
C ILE A 18 -13.79 9.90 4.88
N GLY A 19 -13.14 11.05 5.01
CA GLY A 19 -13.76 12.36 4.77
C GLY A 19 -14.10 12.55 3.30
N VAL A 20 -15.23 13.24 3.02
CA VAL A 20 -15.62 13.57 1.63
C VAL A 20 -15.28 15.03 1.34
N ALA A 21 -14.37 15.26 0.39
CA ALA A 21 -14.00 16.60 -0.06
C ALA A 21 -13.61 16.58 -1.54
N ALA A 22 -13.75 17.70 -2.23
CA ALA A 22 -13.18 17.84 -3.57
C ALA A 22 -11.65 17.83 -3.48
N GLU A 23 -11.00 17.31 -4.52
CA GLU A 23 -9.55 17.34 -4.65
C GLU A 23 -8.99 18.76 -4.62
N ASP A 24 -7.91 18.96 -3.87
CA ASP A 24 -7.10 20.17 -3.88
C ASP A 24 -5.63 19.83 -4.18
N CYS A 25 -5.29 19.92 -5.46
CA CYS A 25 -3.96 19.66 -5.97
C CYS A 25 -3.04 20.89 -5.97
N GLU A 26 -3.43 22.02 -5.36
CA GLU A 26 -2.63 23.24 -5.41
C GLU A 26 -1.23 23.01 -4.83
N GLY A 27 -0.23 23.49 -5.57
CA GLY A 27 1.18 23.41 -5.19
C GLY A 27 1.79 22.01 -5.20
N TYR A 28 1.15 21.02 -5.87
CA TYR A 28 1.71 19.67 -5.95
C TYR A 28 3.16 19.68 -6.44
N ASP A 29 4.03 19.08 -5.62
CA ASP A 29 5.43 18.81 -5.93
C ASP A 29 5.71 17.33 -5.68
N ARG A 30 6.14 16.61 -6.73
CA ARG A 30 6.50 15.20 -6.62
C ARG A 30 7.76 15.01 -5.79
N ASP A 31 8.70 15.95 -5.87
CA ASP A 31 10.02 15.84 -5.23
C ASP A 31 9.94 16.11 -3.71
N HIS A 32 8.78 16.55 -3.22
CA HIS A 32 8.47 16.66 -1.79
C HIS A 32 8.44 15.30 -1.08
N PHE A 33 8.08 14.23 -1.78
CA PHE A 33 7.97 12.90 -1.19
C PHE A 33 9.32 12.20 -1.09
N ALA A 34 9.52 11.48 0.02
CA ALA A 34 10.73 10.71 0.24
C ALA A 34 10.93 9.66 -0.87
N SER A 35 12.17 9.53 -1.33
CA SER A 35 12.56 8.51 -2.30
C SER A 35 12.75 7.15 -1.64
N TYR A 36 12.89 6.12 -2.48
CA TYR A 36 13.20 4.75 -2.09
C TYR A 36 14.15 4.12 -3.12
N ASN A 37 14.85 3.05 -2.73
CA ASN A 37 15.64 2.26 -3.64
C ASN A 37 14.77 1.18 -4.31
N ALA A 38 14.32 1.47 -5.53
CA ALA A 38 13.39 0.58 -6.23
C ALA A 38 13.96 -0.82 -6.50
N ARG A 39 15.28 -0.97 -6.59
CA ARG A 39 15.92 -2.27 -6.82
C ARG A 39 15.81 -3.14 -5.57
N ALA A 40 16.24 -2.64 -4.42
CA ALA A 40 16.26 -3.48 -3.23
C ALA A 40 14.84 -3.73 -2.66
N LEU A 41 13.86 -2.86 -2.92
CA LEU A 41 12.45 -3.19 -2.72
C LEU A 41 11.99 -4.40 -3.57
N ARG A 42 12.39 -4.46 -4.84
CA ARG A 42 12.08 -5.60 -5.71
C ARG A 42 12.81 -6.87 -5.29
N ASP A 43 14.09 -6.76 -4.93
CA ASP A 43 14.88 -7.89 -4.44
C ASP A 43 14.29 -8.45 -3.13
N GLY A 44 13.69 -7.60 -2.29
CA GLY A 44 12.89 -7.99 -1.13
C GLY A 44 11.66 -8.82 -1.50
N TRP A 45 10.87 -8.38 -2.49
CA TRP A 45 9.69 -9.12 -2.96
C TRP A 45 10.03 -10.47 -3.61
N ASP A 46 11.11 -10.54 -4.37
CA ASP A 46 11.62 -11.78 -4.98
C ASP A 46 12.04 -12.81 -3.90
N ALA A 47 12.67 -12.33 -2.82
CA ALA A 47 13.02 -13.18 -1.68
C ALA A 47 11.77 -13.67 -0.90
N ASP A 48 10.76 -12.81 -0.73
CA ASP A 48 9.50 -13.14 -0.01
C ASP A 48 8.62 -14.15 -0.76
N ASP A 49 8.71 -14.19 -2.10
CA ASP A 49 8.06 -15.23 -2.91
C ASP A 49 8.71 -16.62 -2.70
N GLY A 50 9.76 -16.71 -1.87
CA GLY A 50 10.33 -17.95 -1.34
C GLY A 50 11.27 -18.67 -2.30
N ALA A 51 11.52 -18.11 -3.48
CA ALA A 51 12.36 -18.68 -4.53
C ALA A 51 13.67 -17.91 -4.73
N ALA A 52 13.67 -16.58 -4.53
CA ALA A 52 14.79 -15.70 -4.91
C ALA A 52 15.33 -16.04 -6.32
N ASP A 53 14.41 -16.35 -7.24
CA ASP A 53 14.68 -16.90 -8.56
C ASP A 53 14.73 -15.82 -9.65
N GLY A 54 14.73 -14.54 -9.24
CA GLY A 54 14.68 -13.41 -10.15
C GLY A 54 13.28 -13.16 -10.70
N ILE A 55 12.24 -13.66 -10.04
CA ILE A 55 10.86 -13.54 -10.47
C ILE A 55 10.01 -12.94 -9.36
N ILE A 56 9.21 -11.94 -9.71
CA ILE A 56 8.26 -11.30 -8.81
C ILE A 56 6.85 -11.56 -9.31
N THR A 57 5.97 -11.94 -8.39
CA THR A 57 4.53 -12.03 -8.67
C THR A 57 3.92 -10.62 -8.68
N GLY A 58 3.44 -10.18 -9.84
CA GLY A 58 2.84 -8.85 -9.99
C GLY A 58 1.50 -8.74 -9.26
N TRP A 59 1.35 -7.72 -8.43
CA TRP A 59 0.26 -7.62 -7.45
C TRP A 59 -1.14 -7.48 -8.07
N TYR A 60 -1.24 -6.92 -9.27
CA TYR A 60 -2.52 -6.72 -9.95
C TYR A 60 -3.00 -7.93 -10.78
N THR A 61 -2.08 -8.69 -11.35
CA THR A 61 -2.42 -9.76 -12.31
C THR A 61 -2.09 -11.16 -11.80
N ASP A 62 -1.34 -11.26 -10.70
CA ASP A 62 -0.73 -12.50 -10.21
C ASP A 62 0.23 -13.17 -11.23
N GLU A 63 0.66 -12.45 -12.28
CA GLU A 63 1.63 -12.93 -13.26
C GLU A 63 3.05 -12.95 -12.69
N ARG A 64 3.84 -13.92 -13.16
CA ARG A 64 5.27 -14.05 -12.87
C ARG A 64 6.08 -13.16 -13.82
N LEU A 65 6.77 -12.17 -13.27
CA LEU A 65 7.54 -11.18 -14.03
C LEU A 65 9.02 -11.25 -13.69
N PRO A 66 9.93 -11.01 -14.64
CA PRO A 66 11.35 -10.90 -14.33
C PRO A 66 11.60 -9.69 -13.41
N ASN A 67 12.39 -9.88 -12.35
CA ASN A 67 12.82 -8.84 -11.41
C ASN A 67 13.74 -7.82 -12.11
N THR A 68 13.13 -6.92 -12.86
CA THR A 68 13.78 -5.84 -13.60
C THR A 68 12.93 -4.59 -13.54
N GLY A 69 13.56 -3.42 -13.61
CA GLY A 69 12.83 -2.15 -13.66
C GLY A 69 11.99 -1.94 -14.92
N GLN A 70 12.18 -2.75 -15.95
CA GLN A 70 11.38 -2.70 -17.18
C GLN A 70 10.08 -3.51 -17.08
N ALA A 71 10.07 -4.57 -16.29
CA ALA A 71 8.89 -5.41 -16.10
C ALA A 71 8.11 -5.05 -14.83
N VAL A 72 8.82 -4.72 -13.74
CA VAL A 72 8.24 -4.48 -12.42
C VAL A 72 8.61 -3.09 -11.91
N HIS A 73 7.60 -2.26 -11.68
CA HIS A 73 7.73 -1.01 -10.96
C HIS A 73 7.38 -1.19 -9.48
N VAL A 74 7.95 -0.32 -8.64
CA VAL A 74 7.42 -0.05 -7.31
C VAL A 74 6.31 0.98 -7.50
N GLU A 75 5.08 0.57 -7.24
CA GLU A 75 3.90 1.42 -7.41
C GLU A 75 3.37 1.88 -6.06
N HIS A 76 2.85 3.11 -6.04
CA HIS A 76 2.07 3.65 -4.94
C HIS A 76 0.58 3.29 -5.12
N VAL A 77 -0.01 2.59 -4.15
CA VAL A 77 -1.44 2.19 -4.17
C VAL A 77 -2.32 3.43 -4.30
N VAL A 78 -2.20 4.35 -3.33
CA VAL A 78 -2.65 5.73 -3.48
C VAL A 78 -1.50 6.50 -4.12
N ALA A 79 -1.70 7.00 -5.34
CA ALA A 79 -0.66 7.74 -6.06
C ALA A 79 -0.24 8.99 -5.28
N LEU A 80 1.01 9.44 -5.43
CA LEU A 80 1.53 10.56 -4.64
C LEU A 80 0.78 11.86 -4.90
N LYS A 81 0.42 12.12 -6.17
CA LYS A 81 -0.42 13.28 -6.51
C LYS A 81 -1.83 13.13 -5.94
N GLU A 82 -2.42 11.95 -6.08
CA GLU A 82 -3.74 11.66 -5.52
C GLU A 82 -3.80 11.89 -4.00
N ALA A 83 -2.79 11.40 -3.27
CA ALA A 83 -2.66 11.65 -1.84
C ALA A 83 -2.55 13.15 -1.50
N TRP A 84 -1.80 13.91 -2.29
CA TRP A 84 -1.66 15.35 -2.12
C TRP A 84 -2.99 16.07 -2.33
N CYS A 85 -3.71 15.72 -3.41
CA CYS A 85 -5.03 16.23 -3.75
C CYS A 85 -6.08 15.86 -2.68
N SER A 86 -5.88 14.72 -2.02
CA SER A 86 -6.67 14.25 -0.87
C SER A 86 -6.21 14.79 0.49
N GLY A 87 -5.33 15.80 0.50
CA GLY A 87 -4.92 16.53 1.71
C GLY A 87 -3.72 15.95 2.47
N TYR A 88 -3.09 14.87 2.00
CA TYR A 88 -1.93 14.27 2.66
C TYR A 88 -0.61 14.67 1.99
N ARG A 89 0.19 15.46 2.71
CA ARG A 89 1.42 16.07 2.20
C ARG A 89 2.63 15.72 3.06
N GLU A 90 2.60 14.62 3.79
CA GLU A 90 3.76 14.19 4.57
C GLU A 90 4.77 13.47 3.65
N PRO A 91 6.06 13.86 3.64
CA PRO A 91 7.08 13.25 2.79
C PRO A 91 7.18 11.72 2.94
N SER A 92 6.89 11.22 4.15
CA SER A 92 6.99 9.79 4.49
C SER A 92 6.06 8.88 3.68
N LEU A 93 5.04 9.40 2.99
CA LEU A 93 4.20 8.58 2.10
C LEU A 93 5.02 7.90 1.01
N GLY A 94 6.04 8.60 0.50
CA GLY A 94 6.84 8.16 -0.63
C GLY A 94 7.47 6.79 -0.42
N ASN A 95 7.79 6.46 0.84
CA ASN A 95 8.43 5.21 1.23
C ASN A 95 7.70 4.47 2.39
N TRP A 96 6.40 4.70 2.54
CA TRP A 96 5.58 3.98 3.51
C TRP A 96 5.22 2.59 2.97
N SER A 97 5.68 1.51 3.62
CA SER A 97 5.56 0.14 3.11
C SER A 97 4.12 -0.28 2.73
N PRO A 98 3.07 0.13 3.46
CA PRO A 98 1.70 -0.22 3.11
C PRO A 98 1.18 0.40 1.82
N ASN A 99 1.78 1.50 1.38
CA ASN A 99 1.42 2.16 0.14
C ASN A 99 2.22 1.63 -1.06
N LEU A 100 3.14 0.65 -0.91
CA LEU A 100 4.02 0.20 -1.99
C LEU A 100 3.72 -1.22 -2.48
N ARG A 101 3.73 -1.43 -3.80
CA ARG A 101 3.47 -2.72 -4.44
C ARG A 101 4.35 -3.04 -5.65
N PRO A 102 4.67 -4.33 -5.90
CA PRO A 102 5.23 -4.75 -7.18
C PRO A 102 4.12 -4.75 -8.22
N ALA A 103 4.20 -3.86 -9.19
CA ALA A 103 3.24 -3.79 -10.29
C ALA A 103 3.92 -3.93 -11.64
N GLN A 104 3.22 -4.53 -12.60
CA GLN A 104 3.62 -4.49 -14.00
C GLN A 104 3.88 -3.05 -14.42
N ALA A 105 5.02 -2.79 -15.06
CA ALA A 105 5.40 -1.45 -15.52
C ALA A 105 4.30 -0.77 -16.34
N ALA A 106 3.70 -1.51 -17.29
CA ALA A 106 2.62 -1.03 -18.13
C ALA A 106 1.34 -0.67 -17.36
N LEU A 107 0.99 -1.44 -16.32
CA LEU A 107 -0.17 -1.13 -15.47
C LEU A 107 0.07 0.12 -14.62
N ASN A 108 1.26 0.25 -14.03
CA ASN A 108 1.62 1.43 -13.26
C ASN A 108 1.60 2.70 -14.13
N THR A 109 2.16 2.64 -15.35
CA THR A 109 2.04 3.74 -16.33
C THR A 109 0.59 4.00 -16.72
N SER A 110 -0.22 2.95 -16.87
CA SER A 110 -1.65 3.05 -17.14
C SER A 110 -2.48 3.54 -15.96
N LYS A 111 -1.99 3.50 -14.72
CA LYS A 111 -2.63 4.12 -13.55
C LYS A 111 -2.18 5.57 -13.40
N ALA A 112 -0.89 5.82 -13.49
CA ALA A 112 -0.28 7.13 -13.26
C ALA A 112 -0.78 7.74 -11.92
N ASP A 113 -1.35 8.93 -11.97
CA ASP A 113 -1.84 9.67 -10.80
C ASP A 113 -3.30 9.39 -10.47
N ARG A 114 -3.96 8.49 -11.20
CA ARG A 114 -5.41 8.27 -11.09
C ARG A 114 -5.84 7.59 -9.81
N ASP A 115 -7.02 7.97 -9.36
CA ASP A 115 -7.82 7.28 -8.37
C ASP A 115 -8.53 6.04 -8.99
N PRO A 116 -9.28 5.25 -8.19
CA PRO A 116 -10.02 4.11 -8.72
C PRO A 116 -11.11 4.47 -9.74
N ALA A 117 -11.74 5.63 -9.62
CA ALA A 117 -12.82 6.06 -10.52
C ALA A 117 -12.31 6.38 -11.92
N GLU A 118 -11.10 6.91 -12.01
CA GLU A 118 -10.41 7.25 -13.25
C GLU A 118 -9.62 6.06 -13.82
N TRP A 119 -9.15 5.14 -12.98
CA TRP A 119 -8.45 3.91 -13.37
C TRP A 119 -9.33 2.66 -13.20
N ASP A 120 -10.47 2.64 -13.89
CA ASP A 120 -11.49 1.59 -13.88
C ASP A 120 -10.96 0.26 -14.48
N ARG A 121 -10.43 -0.63 -13.63
CA ARG A 121 -9.84 -1.93 -14.02
C ARG A 121 -10.44 -3.16 -13.31
N PRO A 122 -11.77 -3.38 -13.34
CA PRO A 122 -12.44 -4.50 -12.71
C PRO A 122 -12.12 -5.86 -13.34
N ASP A 123 -11.45 -5.85 -14.50
CA ASP A 123 -10.92 -7.04 -15.17
C ASP A 123 -9.71 -7.65 -14.48
N LEU A 124 -9.00 -6.89 -13.63
CA LEU A 124 -7.79 -7.35 -12.98
C LEU A 124 -8.08 -8.30 -11.79
N PRO A 125 -7.39 -9.46 -11.70
CA PRO A 125 -7.49 -10.35 -10.54
C PRO A 125 -7.19 -9.67 -9.18
N GLY A 126 -6.34 -8.66 -9.19
CA GLY A 126 -5.97 -7.86 -8.02
C GLY A 126 -6.91 -6.69 -7.71
N TRP A 127 -7.95 -6.45 -8.52
CA TRP A 127 -8.78 -5.24 -8.42
C TRP A 127 -9.42 -5.04 -7.04
N CYS A 128 -9.98 -6.09 -6.45
CA CYS A 128 -10.62 -5.99 -5.14
C CYS A 128 -9.60 -5.80 -3.99
N ARG A 129 -8.40 -6.38 -4.12
CA ARG A 129 -7.29 -6.14 -3.18
C ARG A 129 -6.83 -4.67 -3.28
N TYR A 130 -6.80 -4.13 -4.49
CA TYR A 130 -6.53 -2.72 -4.75
C TYR A 130 -7.54 -1.78 -4.09
N LEU A 131 -8.84 -1.96 -4.35
CA LEU A 131 -9.88 -1.12 -3.74
C LEU A 131 -9.83 -1.14 -2.21
N ALA A 132 -9.69 -2.32 -1.61
CA ALA A 132 -9.62 -2.45 -0.15
C ALA A 132 -8.36 -1.78 0.43
N LEU A 133 -7.21 -1.93 -0.21
CA LEU A 133 -5.97 -1.32 0.27
C LEU A 133 -5.95 0.20 0.06
N HIS A 134 -6.50 0.69 -1.05
CA HIS A 134 -6.66 2.11 -1.34
C HIS A 134 -7.49 2.80 -0.24
N VAL A 135 -8.65 2.22 0.09
CA VAL A 135 -9.50 2.66 1.21
C VAL A 135 -8.75 2.61 2.54
N LEU A 136 -8.05 1.52 2.82
CA LEU A 136 -7.31 1.35 4.07
C LEU A 136 -6.20 2.40 4.23
N VAL A 137 -5.40 2.65 3.18
CA VAL A 137 -4.33 3.66 3.17
C VAL A 137 -4.92 5.05 3.42
N LYS A 138 -5.97 5.43 2.68
CA LYS A 138 -6.61 6.73 2.85
C LYS A 138 -7.11 6.93 4.27
N ARG A 139 -7.80 5.92 4.81
CA ARG A 139 -8.36 5.96 6.16
C ARG A 139 -7.28 6.05 7.24
N GLU A 140 -6.23 5.24 7.15
CA GLU A 140 -5.14 5.23 8.13
C GLU A 140 -4.39 6.57 8.19
N LEU A 141 -4.32 7.26 7.05
CA LEU A 141 -3.62 8.53 6.91
C LEU A 141 -4.54 9.76 6.98
N GLY A 142 -5.85 9.56 7.17
CA GLY A 142 -6.83 10.65 7.24
C GLY A 142 -7.02 11.42 5.92
N MET A 143 -6.74 10.80 4.78
CA MET A 143 -6.98 11.36 3.46
C MET A 143 -8.48 11.47 3.18
N THR A 144 -8.89 12.50 2.45
CA THR A 144 -10.24 12.59 1.90
C THR A 144 -10.38 11.73 0.64
N ALA A 145 -11.61 11.45 0.25
CA ALA A 145 -11.96 10.95 -1.06
C ALA A 145 -13.04 11.84 -1.65
N ASP A 146 -12.98 12.06 -2.96
CA ASP A 146 -14.02 12.84 -3.61
C ASP A 146 -15.32 12.03 -3.75
N ARG A 147 -16.39 12.71 -4.18
CA ARG A 147 -17.70 12.04 -4.29
C ARG A 147 -17.72 10.99 -5.40
N ALA A 148 -17.06 11.26 -6.53
CA ALA A 148 -17.04 10.37 -7.67
C ALA A 148 -16.26 9.09 -7.33
N GLU A 149 -15.12 9.24 -6.67
CA GLU A 149 -14.28 8.17 -6.13
C GLU A 149 -15.07 7.25 -5.20
N LEU A 150 -15.67 7.81 -4.14
CA LEU A 150 -16.40 7.01 -3.16
C LEU A 150 -17.59 6.29 -3.78
N ASP A 151 -18.36 6.99 -4.61
CA ASP A 151 -19.53 6.38 -5.26
C ASP A 151 -19.10 5.28 -6.26
N TYR A 152 -17.95 5.44 -6.93
CA TYR A 152 -17.38 4.41 -7.79
C TYR A 152 -16.88 3.21 -6.99
N ILE A 153 -16.11 3.41 -5.92
CA ILE A 153 -15.61 2.33 -5.04
C ILE A 153 -16.78 1.49 -4.53
N VAL A 154 -17.86 2.12 -4.04
CA VAL A 154 -19.05 1.41 -3.54
C VAL A 154 -19.70 0.57 -4.65
N ARG A 155 -19.91 1.14 -5.84
CA ARG A 155 -20.53 0.41 -6.96
C ARG A 155 -19.66 -0.71 -7.49
N SER A 156 -18.37 -0.44 -7.69
CA SER A 156 -17.39 -1.39 -8.22
C SER A 156 -17.23 -2.57 -7.25
N TRP A 157 -17.13 -2.31 -5.95
CA TRP A 157 -17.07 -3.37 -4.94
C TRP A 157 -18.33 -4.26 -4.95
N ALA A 158 -19.51 -3.65 -4.95
CA ALA A 158 -20.78 -4.36 -4.97
C ALA A 158 -20.94 -5.24 -6.23
N SER A 159 -20.38 -4.80 -7.36
CA SER A 159 -20.53 -5.46 -8.65
C SER A 159 -19.49 -6.55 -8.90
N HIS A 160 -18.27 -6.40 -8.39
CA HIS A 160 -17.12 -7.22 -8.79
C HIS A 160 -16.45 -7.99 -7.64
N CYS A 161 -16.58 -7.53 -6.40
CA CYS A 161 -15.83 -8.11 -5.27
C CYS A 161 -16.68 -9.00 -4.38
N GLY A 162 -17.91 -8.57 -4.08
CA GLY A 162 -18.75 -9.23 -3.09
C GLY A 162 -18.04 -9.42 -1.75
N ASP A 163 -18.43 -10.44 -0.99
CA ASP A 163 -17.86 -10.73 0.35
C ASP A 163 -16.58 -11.59 0.30
N ARG A 164 -15.95 -11.74 -0.88
CA ARG A 164 -14.84 -12.69 -1.10
C ARG A 164 -13.47 -12.15 -0.71
N VAL A 165 -13.33 -10.83 -0.58
CA VAL A 165 -12.08 -10.21 -0.11
C VAL A 165 -12.29 -9.77 1.34
N PRO A 166 -11.43 -10.19 2.27
CA PRO A 166 -11.49 -9.69 3.64
C PRO A 166 -11.40 -8.17 3.60
N VAL A 167 -12.43 -7.48 4.08
CA VAL A 167 -12.23 -6.08 4.37
C VAL A 167 -11.61 -5.95 5.75
N PRO A 168 -10.48 -5.27 5.86
CA PRO A 168 -9.92 -4.95 7.15
C PRO A 168 -10.87 -4.08 7.98
N THR A 169 -11.45 -4.66 9.03
CA THR A 169 -12.10 -3.91 10.11
C THR A 169 -11.03 -3.23 10.95
N VAL A 170 -10.64 -2.02 10.56
CA VAL A 170 -9.98 -1.10 11.49
C VAL A 170 -11.09 -0.30 12.19
N PRO A 171 -11.19 -0.30 13.53
CA PRO A 171 -12.21 0.45 14.26
C PRO A 171 -12.13 1.95 13.94
N ALA A 172 -13.26 2.60 13.63
CA ALA A 172 -13.36 4.05 13.29
C ALA A 172 -12.64 4.98 14.29
N THR A 173 -12.37 4.49 15.49
CA THR A 173 -11.74 5.21 16.61
C THR A 173 -10.21 5.12 16.63
N SER A 174 -9.55 4.63 15.58
CA SER A 174 -8.11 4.88 15.43
C SER A 174 -7.91 6.37 15.23
N THR A 175 -7.65 7.11 16.31
CA THR A 175 -7.18 8.49 16.28
C THR A 175 -6.12 8.59 15.18
N PRO A 176 -6.17 9.58 14.27
CA PRO A 176 -5.12 9.75 13.27
C PRO A 176 -3.78 9.66 14.00
N VAL A 177 -2.89 8.81 13.49
CA VAL A 177 -1.53 8.71 14.02
C VAL A 177 -1.01 10.15 14.08
N PRO A 178 -0.68 10.70 15.26
CA PRO A 178 -0.17 12.05 15.33
C PRO A 178 1.02 12.12 14.39
N THR A 179 1.06 13.17 13.55
CA THR A 179 2.23 13.52 12.73
C THR A 179 3.47 13.25 13.57
N ALA A 180 4.17 12.17 13.24
CA ALA A 180 5.40 11.86 13.93
C ALA A 180 6.32 13.04 13.63
N THR A 181 6.70 13.79 14.66
CA THR A 181 7.88 14.64 14.63
C THR A 181 8.96 13.86 13.89
N PRO A 182 9.68 14.45 12.91
CA PRO A 182 10.76 13.76 12.23
C PRO A 182 11.69 13.18 13.29
N GLU A 183 11.65 11.87 13.47
CA GLU A 183 12.61 11.21 14.34
C GLU A 183 13.95 11.45 13.66
N ALA A 184 14.84 12.15 14.36
CA ALA A 184 16.15 12.50 13.84
C ALA A 184 16.80 11.24 13.25
N ALA A 185 17.33 11.36 12.04
CA ALA A 185 18.06 10.27 11.40
C ALA A 185 19.12 9.73 12.36
N TYR A 186 18.96 8.48 12.79
CA TYR A 186 19.94 7.81 13.62
C TYR A 186 21.17 7.48 12.75
N ASP A 187 22.29 8.18 13.00
CA ASP A 187 23.56 8.06 12.26
C ASP A 187 24.54 7.03 12.87
N GLY A 188 24.03 6.09 13.68
CA GLY A 188 24.84 4.99 14.18
C GLY A 188 24.91 3.84 13.16
N PRO A 189 25.98 3.02 13.15
CA PRO A 189 26.11 1.89 12.25
C PRO A 189 24.91 0.95 12.39
N GLN A 190 24.03 0.95 11.39
CA GLN A 190 22.88 0.07 11.35
C GLN A 190 23.39 -1.35 11.06
N PRO A 191 23.19 -2.33 11.97
CA PRO A 191 23.34 -3.72 11.55
C PRO A 191 22.36 -3.94 10.39
N ALA A 192 22.81 -4.57 9.30
CA ALA A 192 21.97 -4.90 8.15
C ALA A 192 20.72 -5.64 8.65
N ARG A 193 19.60 -4.94 8.70
CA ARG A 193 18.29 -5.44 9.15
C ARG A 193 17.30 -5.11 8.06
N THR A 194 17.03 -6.10 7.21
CA THR A 194 15.77 -6.51 6.54
C THR A 194 14.77 -5.47 6.04
N CYS A 195 14.63 -4.30 6.64
CA CYS A 195 13.65 -3.30 6.24
C CYS A 195 14.26 -1.90 6.05
N GLY A 196 15.60 -1.80 6.04
CA GLY A 196 16.38 -0.54 6.07
C GLY A 196 15.94 0.53 5.08
N GLU A 197 15.35 0.14 3.95
CA GLU A 197 14.97 1.04 2.87
C GLU A 197 13.52 1.57 2.94
N PHE A 198 12.67 0.97 3.78
CA PHE A 198 11.32 1.51 4.05
C PHE A 198 11.41 2.55 5.16
N GLY A 199 11.09 3.81 4.83
CA GLY A 199 11.14 4.93 5.76
C GLY A 199 10.06 4.89 6.84
N ARG A 200 8.89 4.30 6.55
CA ARG A 200 7.83 4.04 7.55
C ARG A 200 7.31 2.60 7.40
N ARG A 201 7.21 1.87 8.52
CA ARG A 201 6.87 0.43 8.62
C ARG A 201 5.68 0.21 9.56
N VAL A 202 5.11 -1.00 9.57
CA VAL A 202 4.01 -1.37 10.48
C VAL A 202 4.46 -2.43 11.46
N ASP A 203 4.65 -2.05 12.73
CA ASP A 203 4.99 -2.99 13.82
C ASP A 203 3.71 -3.53 14.44
N ARG A 204 3.58 -4.86 14.51
CA ARG A 204 2.43 -5.57 15.11
C ARG A 204 2.17 -5.17 16.56
N ARG A 205 3.20 -4.79 17.32
CA ARG A 205 3.07 -4.39 18.73
C ARG A 205 2.42 -3.03 18.89
N THR A 206 2.72 -2.10 17.99
CA THR A 206 2.22 -0.72 18.07
C THR A 206 0.96 -0.52 17.23
N HIS A 207 0.80 -1.28 16.13
CA HIS A 207 -0.33 -1.18 15.20
C HIS A 207 -0.91 -2.58 14.87
N PRO A 208 -1.39 -3.35 15.86
CA PRO A 208 -1.84 -4.73 15.65
C PRO A 208 -3.03 -4.85 14.68
N THR A 209 -3.94 -3.86 14.68
CA THR A 209 -5.11 -3.82 13.81
C THR A 209 -4.72 -3.57 12.35
N LEU A 210 -3.85 -2.58 12.11
CA LEU A 210 -3.31 -2.31 10.77
C LEU A 210 -2.48 -3.50 10.28
N TYR A 211 -1.62 -4.08 11.12
CA TYR A 211 -0.85 -5.26 10.76
C TYR A 211 -1.77 -6.42 10.30
N ALA A 212 -2.81 -6.73 11.08
CA ALA A 212 -3.77 -7.80 10.72
C ALA A 212 -4.54 -7.48 9.43
N ALA A 213 -4.93 -6.21 9.25
CA ALA A 213 -5.58 -5.72 8.05
C ALA A 213 -4.74 -5.93 6.79
N LEU A 214 -3.46 -5.56 6.87
CA LEU A 214 -2.53 -5.69 5.77
C LEU A 214 -2.21 -7.16 5.45
N ALA A 215 -2.08 -8.01 6.47
CA ALA A 215 -1.91 -9.44 6.29
C ALA A 215 -3.11 -10.08 5.57
N ALA A 216 -4.34 -9.66 5.89
CA ALA A 216 -5.54 -10.14 5.23
C ALA A 216 -5.63 -9.73 3.74
N LEU A 217 -4.94 -8.65 3.36
CA LEU A 217 -4.76 -8.18 1.98
C LEU A 217 -3.52 -8.77 1.29
N GLY A 218 -2.87 -9.74 1.92
CA GLY A 218 -1.74 -10.49 1.36
C GLY A 218 -0.37 -9.83 1.54
N MET A 219 -0.24 -8.79 2.38
CA MET A 219 1.10 -8.35 2.81
C MET A 219 1.74 -9.41 3.71
N ARG A 220 3.05 -9.57 3.57
CA ARG A 220 3.82 -10.58 4.30
C ARG A 220 4.79 -9.92 5.26
N ASP A 221 5.00 -10.61 6.38
CA ASP A 221 6.13 -10.40 7.29
C ASP A 221 7.08 -11.57 7.04
N GLY A 222 7.87 -11.47 5.97
CA GLY A 222 8.62 -12.58 5.39
C GLY A 222 9.64 -13.19 6.35
N ASN A 223 10.23 -12.35 7.23
CA ASN A 223 11.18 -12.79 8.25
C ASN A 223 10.50 -13.12 9.61
N SER A 224 9.19 -12.88 9.74
CA SER A 224 8.37 -13.12 10.93
C SER A 224 8.86 -12.40 12.19
N ASP A 225 9.50 -11.23 12.05
CA ASP A 225 10.00 -10.44 13.18
C ASP A 225 8.92 -9.57 13.85
N GLY A 226 7.72 -9.52 13.27
CA GLY A 226 6.59 -8.72 13.72
C GLY A 226 6.53 -7.33 13.10
N ILE A 227 7.39 -7.00 12.15
CA ILE A 227 7.42 -5.75 11.41
C ILE A 227 7.06 -6.04 9.95
N MET A 228 5.95 -5.48 9.49
CA MET A 228 5.52 -5.64 8.11
C MET A 228 6.26 -4.65 7.20
N CYS A 229 7.21 -5.20 6.48
CA CYS A 229 7.97 -4.61 5.40
C CYS A 229 8.30 -5.77 4.47
N ASN A 230 8.06 -5.61 3.17
CA ASN A 230 8.24 -6.71 2.22
C ASN A 230 9.71 -6.84 1.75
N ALA A 231 10.64 -6.83 2.69
CA ALA A 231 12.07 -7.09 2.49
C ALA A 231 12.54 -7.76 3.80
N GLU A 232 13.42 -8.76 3.87
CA GLU A 232 14.43 -9.33 2.99
C GLU A 232 14.58 -10.82 3.36
N ARG A 233 15.42 -11.54 2.60
CA ARG A 233 16.40 -12.43 3.24
C ARG A 233 17.83 -12.09 2.82
N ALA A 234 18.60 -11.48 3.72
CA ALA A 234 20.01 -11.79 3.87
C ALA A 234 20.16 -12.73 5.07
N TYR A 235 19.98 -14.04 4.87
CA TYR A 235 20.37 -15.04 5.86
C TYR A 235 21.42 -15.97 5.25
N SER A 236 22.68 -15.61 5.45
CA SER A 236 23.83 -16.50 5.33
C SER A 236 23.89 -17.41 6.57
N GLY A 237 23.25 -18.59 6.46
CA GLY A 237 23.50 -19.74 7.33
C GLY A 237 24.52 -20.69 6.69
N PRO A 238 25.26 -21.49 7.46
CA PRO A 238 26.52 -22.12 7.05
C PRO A 238 26.42 -23.25 6.00
N ASP A 239 25.24 -23.58 5.47
CA ASP A 239 25.02 -24.83 4.72
C ASP A 239 24.46 -24.63 3.30
N TYR A 240 24.96 -23.67 2.51
CA TYR A 240 24.76 -23.76 1.05
C TYR A 240 25.96 -23.20 0.27
N PRO A 241 26.70 -24.03 -0.49
CA PRO A 241 27.71 -23.57 -1.43
C PRO A 241 27.02 -23.05 -2.71
N ALA A 242 27.52 -21.93 -3.24
CA ALA A 242 27.09 -21.37 -4.51
C ALA A 242 27.56 -22.23 -5.70
N PRO A 243 26.83 -22.26 -6.84
CA PRO A 243 27.43 -22.48 -8.15
C PRO A 243 28.24 -21.25 -8.63
#